data_AF-A0A812MBS4-F1
#
_entry.id   AF-A0A812MBS4-F1
#
_cell.length_a   1.000
_cell.length_b   1.000
_cell.length_c   1.000
_cell.angle_alpha   90.00
_cell.angle_beta   90.00
_cell.angle_gamma   90.00
#
_symmetry.space_group_name_H-M   'P 1'
#
loop_
_entity.id
_entity.type
_entity.pdbx_description
1 polymer ?
#
loop_
_entity_poly.entity_id
_entity_poly.type
_entity_poly.pdbx_seq_one_letter_code
_entity_poly.pdbx_strand_id
1 'polypeptide(L)'
;MQDGKARALQAAMIDDEFYVHQIHLQKLMKKLAKNKNMSPKEKKAARIMEIAQSEAHELSRMLLKRIASPQIQDMVHERRQDFEASFRCWGLLRFNNVKRDDAFWKREIERRVDVFVDQGSTPLQKKDFDFRVRRFLTEFCMRSNVIRVSEALAMVSKSISGKKRDDVQTWPAYVVTLLRKFDPEVNAFIASRESQNPRLSKQEAEDVKDDEADPEEEEDELDSGSDSDDGEDAGSLSDTLDTYNQAPAQSPEPDQPLSEEASGFAFQ
;
A
#
# COMPACT_ATOMS: atom_id res chain seq x y z
N MET A 1 -38.35 10.66 -12.29
CA MET A 1 -37.56 9.42 -12.20
C MET A 1 -36.83 9.25 -13.52
N GLN A 2 -35.54 9.60 -13.55
CA GLN A 2 -34.69 9.46 -14.74
C GLN A 2 -33.95 8.13 -14.63
N ASP A 3 -34.11 7.27 -15.63
CA ASP A 3 -33.47 5.96 -15.71
C ASP A 3 -31.94 6.10 -15.64
N GLY A 4 -31.37 5.62 -14.53
CA GLY A 4 -29.93 5.50 -14.31
C GLY A 4 -29.31 4.38 -15.15
N LYS A 5 -29.42 4.44 -16.48
CA LYS A 5 -28.67 3.57 -17.37
C LYS A 5 -27.20 4.02 -17.36
N ALA A 6 -26.34 3.20 -16.76
CA ALA A 6 -24.90 3.40 -16.79
C ALA A 6 -24.45 3.61 -18.25
N ARG A 7 -23.96 4.81 -18.59
CA ARG A 7 -23.27 5.03 -19.85
C ARG A 7 -21.96 4.25 -19.76
N ALA A 8 -21.84 3.19 -20.55
CA ALA A 8 -20.56 2.54 -20.77
C ALA A 8 -19.57 3.63 -21.22
N LEU A 9 -18.60 3.96 -20.36
CA LEU A 9 -17.46 4.76 -20.75
C LEU A 9 -16.85 4.07 -21.98
N GLN A 10 -16.67 4.82 -23.06
CA GLN A 10 -16.01 4.31 -24.26
C GLN A 10 -14.63 3.80 -23.84
N ALA A 11 -14.47 2.48 -23.81
CA ALA A 11 -13.16 1.88 -23.65
C ALA A 11 -12.34 2.26 -24.87
N ALA A 12 -11.33 3.10 -24.69
CA ALA A 12 -10.32 3.36 -25.69
C ALA A 12 -9.04 2.66 -25.25
N MET A 13 -8.47 1.86 -26.15
CA MET A 13 -7.10 1.37 -25.96
C MET A 13 -6.15 2.52 -26.28
N ILE A 14 -5.21 2.78 -25.38
CA ILE A 14 -4.11 3.71 -25.59
C ILE A 14 -2.87 2.85 -25.80
N ASP A 15 -2.16 3.05 -26.91
CA ASP A 15 -0.90 2.35 -27.19
C ASP A 15 0.29 3.04 -26.50
N ASP A 16 1.47 2.43 -26.67
CA ASP A 16 2.76 2.82 -26.12
C ASP A 16 3.18 4.23 -26.56
N GLU A 17 2.58 4.74 -27.65
CA GLU A 17 2.77 6.07 -28.22
C GLU A 17 1.67 7.06 -27.82
N PHE A 18 0.80 6.68 -26.87
CA PHE A 18 -0.35 7.45 -26.38
C PHE A 18 -1.45 7.73 -27.42
N TYR A 19 -1.52 6.96 -28.51
CA TYR A 19 -2.61 7.07 -29.47
C TYR A 19 -3.86 6.35 -28.99
N VAL A 20 -4.97 7.09 -28.99
CA VAL A 20 -6.29 6.61 -28.58
C VAL A 20 -6.93 5.85 -29.75
N HIS A 21 -6.84 4.52 -29.73
CA HIS A 21 -7.50 3.66 -30.72
C HIS A 21 -9.00 3.57 -30.44
N GLN A 22 -9.78 4.24 -31.28
CA GLN A 22 -11.24 4.13 -31.22
C GLN A 22 -11.69 2.74 -31.72
N ILE A 23 -12.19 1.91 -30.81
CA ILE A 23 -12.74 0.57 -31.09
C ILE A 23 -13.93 0.61 -32.09
N HIS A 24 -14.44 1.80 -32.44
CA HIS A 24 -15.50 2.00 -33.43
C HIS A 24 -15.05 2.13 -34.90
N LEU A 25 -13.78 1.84 -35.24
CA LEU A 25 -13.29 1.88 -36.62
C LEU A 25 -13.92 0.83 -37.55
N GLN A 26 -14.40 -0.31 -37.01
CA GLN A 26 -14.95 -1.39 -37.81
C GLN A 26 -16.21 -0.99 -38.61
N LYS A 27 -17.04 -0.07 -38.10
CA LYS A 27 -18.24 0.40 -38.82
C LYS A 27 -17.92 1.38 -39.94
N LEU A 28 -16.85 2.16 -39.79
CA LEU A 28 -16.41 3.16 -40.77
C LEU A 28 -15.75 2.48 -41.97
N MET A 29 -14.96 1.43 -41.73
CA MET A 29 -14.37 0.63 -42.80
C MET A 29 -15.40 -0.18 -43.60
N LYS A 30 -16.45 -0.73 -42.95
CA LYS A 30 -17.58 -1.38 -43.65
C LYS A 30 -18.35 -0.44 -44.58
N LYS A 31 -18.35 0.88 -44.32
CA LYS A 31 -18.93 1.89 -45.21
C LYS A 31 -18.04 2.17 -46.43
N LEU A 32 -16.72 2.23 -46.23
CA LEU A 32 -15.75 2.45 -47.32
C LEU A 32 -15.68 1.26 -48.29
N ALA A 33 -15.79 0.03 -47.79
CA ALA A 33 -15.79 -1.20 -48.61
C ALA A 33 -16.96 -1.30 -49.61
N LYS A 34 -18.01 -0.48 -49.49
CA LYS A 34 -19.15 -0.46 -50.42
C LYS A 34 -18.92 0.42 -51.67
N ASN A 35 -17.84 1.18 -51.73
CA ASN A 35 -17.58 2.08 -52.85
C ASN A 35 -16.90 1.32 -54.02
N LYS A 36 -17.66 1.05 -55.09
CA LYS A 36 -17.22 0.17 -56.19
C LYS A 36 -16.14 0.78 -57.12
N ASN A 37 -15.84 2.07 -56.97
CA ASN A 37 -14.95 2.82 -57.88
C ASN A 37 -13.55 3.08 -57.30
N MET A 38 -12.97 2.13 -56.56
CA MET A 38 -11.57 2.26 -56.11
C MET A 38 -10.58 1.93 -57.22
N SER A 39 -9.52 2.74 -57.31
CA SER A 39 -8.39 2.54 -58.21
C SER A 39 -7.68 1.20 -57.92
N PRO A 40 -7.11 0.52 -58.94
CA PRO A 40 -6.35 -0.72 -58.73
C PRO A 40 -5.24 -0.61 -57.68
N LYS A 41 -4.59 0.56 -57.55
CA LYS A 41 -3.58 0.80 -56.53
C LYS A 41 -4.18 0.85 -55.12
N GLU A 42 -5.35 1.46 -54.97
CA GLU A 42 -6.06 1.57 -53.69
C GLU A 42 -6.64 0.22 -53.26
N LYS A 43 -7.12 -0.61 -54.21
CA LYS A 43 -7.55 -1.98 -53.94
C LYS A 43 -6.41 -2.85 -53.42
N LYS A 44 -5.19 -2.70 -53.96
CA LYS A 44 -4.01 -3.42 -53.47
C LYS A 44 -3.61 -2.97 -52.06
N ALA A 45 -3.64 -1.67 -51.77
CA ALA A 45 -3.36 -1.13 -50.45
C ALA A 45 -4.41 -1.57 -49.40
N ALA A 46 -5.70 -1.56 -49.76
CA ALA A 46 -6.78 -2.03 -48.90
C ALA A 46 -6.63 -3.53 -48.55
N ARG A 47 -6.25 -4.36 -49.53
CA ARG A 47 -6.02 -5.80 -49.30
C ARG A 47 -4.81 -6.07 -48.41
N ILE A 48 -3.74 -5.28 -48.53
CA ILE A 48 -2.56 -5.41 -47.65
C ILE A 48 -2.91 -4.99 -46.21
N MET A 49 -3.69 -3.91 -46.02
CA MET A 49 -4.18 -3.53 -44.70
C MET A 49 -5.16 -4.54 -44.11
N GLU A 50 -6.02 -5.16 -44.92
CA GLU A 50 -6.94 -6.22 -44.48
C GLU A 50 -6.20 -7.47 -44.01
N ILE A 51 -5.13 -7.89 -44.73
CA ILE A 51 -4.27 -9.01 -44.32
C ILE A 51 -3.51 -8.67 -43.04
N ALA A 52 -2.89 -7.49 -42.96
CA ALA A 52 -2.18 -7.04 -41.76
C ALA A 52 -3.11 -6.91 -40.54
N GLN A 53 -4.35 -6.44 -40.73
CA GLN A 53 -5.37 -6.41 -39.69
C GLN A 53 -5.82 -7.82 -39.30
N SER A 54 -5.92 -8.77 -40.23
CA SER A 54 -6.32 -10.15 -39.92
C SER A 54 -5.27 -10.88 -39.07
N GLU A 55 -3.97 -10.68 -39.35
CA GLU A 55 -2.87 -11.28 -38.59
C GLU A 55 -2.69 -10.62 -37.22
N ALA A 56 -2.76 -9.29 -37.15
CA ALA A 56 -2.74 -8.56 -35.88
C ALA A 56 -3.94 -8.93 -34.99
N HIS A 57 -5.11 -9.19 -35.59
CA HIS A 57 -6.31 -9.62 -34.89
C HIS A 57 -6.20 -11.07 -34.40
N GLU A 58 -5.44 -11.93 -35.08
CA GLU A 58 -5.21 -13.30 -34.63
C GLU A 58 -4.21 -13.37 -33.47
N LEU A 59 -3.10 -12.62 -33.53
CA LEU A 59 -2.17 -12.49 -32.41
C LEU A 59 -2.86 -11.89 -31.18
N SER A 60 -3.66 -10.84 -31.37
CA SER A 60 -4.45 -10.23 -30.28
C SER A 60 -5.46 -11.21 -29.70
N ARG A 61 -6.12 -12.03 -30.54
CA ARG A 61 -7.02 -13.10 -30.07
C ARG A 61 -6.30 -14.18 -29.30
N MET A 62 -5.14 -14.62 -29.77
CA MET A 62 -4.33 -15.61 -29.06
C MET A 62 -3.85 -15.08 -27.72
N LEU A 63 -3.41 -13.82 -27.67
CA LEU A 63 -3.03 -13.15 -26.42
C LEU A 63 -4.21 -13.05 -25.46
N LEU A 64 -5.37 -12.56 -25.91
CA LEU A 64 -6.58 -12.47 -25.07
C LEU A 64 -7.04 -13.85 -24.59
N LYS A 65 -6.96 -14.88 -25.43
CA LYS A 65 -7.27 -16.27 -25.07
C LYS A 65 -6.28 -16.82 -24.04
N ARG A 66 -5.00 -16.45 -24.14
CA ARG A 66 -3.96 -16.82 -23.17
C ARG A 66 -4.18 -16.11 -21.84
N ILE A 67 -4.46 -14.81 -21.84
CA ILE A 67 -4.79 -14.02 -20.64
C ILE A 67 -6.04 -14.59 -19.96
N ALA A 68 -7.06 -15.00 -20.73
CA ALA A 68 -8.28 -15.62 -20.22
C ALA A 68 -8.11 -17.12 -19.85
N SER A 69 -6.92 -17.70 -20.00
CA SER A 69 -6.71 -19.11 -19.66
C SER A 69 -6.76 -19.32 -18.14
N PRO A 70 -7.28 -20.48 -17.65
CA PRO A 70 -7.39 -20.75 -16.23
C PRO A 70 -6.06 -20.59 -15.49
N GLN A 71 -4.97 -21.12 -16.04
CA GLN A 71 -3.63 -21.01 -15.45
C GLN A 71 -3.20 -19.56 -15.20
N ILE A 72 -3.44 -18.65 -16.16
CA ILE A 72 -3.12 -17.23 -15.96
C ILE A 72 -4.12 -16.59 -14.99
N GLN A 73 -5.40 -16.93 -15.05
CA GLN A 73 -6.38 -16.41 -14.11
C GLN A 73 -6.09 -16.85 -12.67
N ASP A 74 -5.65 -18.08 -12.45
CA ASP A 74 -5.25 -18.61 -11.13
C ASP A 74 -4.00 -17.89 -10.63
N MET A 75 -2.97 -17.74 -11.47
CA MET A 75 -1.80 -16.92 -11.15
C MET A 75 -2.17 -15.47 -10.86
N VAL A 76 -3.08 -14.89 -11.64
CA VAL A 76 -3.59 -13.53 -11.44
C VAL A 76 -4.41 -13.46 -10.18
N HIS A 77 -5.16 -14.49 -9.78
CA HIS A 77 -5.95 -14.54 -8.55
C HIS A 77 -5.07 -14.67 -7.31
N GLU A 78 -4.09 -15.55 -7.34
CA GLU A 78 -3.06 -15.71 -6.30
C GLU A 78 -2.28 -14.41 -6.12
N ARG A 79 -1.72 -13.88 -7.23
CA ARG A 79 -1.02 -12.59 -7.21
C ARG A 79 -1.97 -11.43 -6.93
N ARG A 80 -3.27 -11.51 -7.25
CA ARG A 80 -4.25 -10.45 -6.95
C ARG A 80 -4.41 -10.23 -5.47
N GLN A 81 -4.22 -11.22 -4.61
CA GLN A 81 -4.32 -10.93 -3.18
C GLN A 81 -3.17 -9.99 -2.75
N ASP A 82 -1.97 -10.22 -3.26
CA ASP A 82 -0.79 -9.36 -3.02
C ASP A 82 -0.92 -8.00 -3.74
N PHE A 83 -1.43 -8.02 -4.97
CA PHE A 83 -1.59 -6.82 -5.79
C PHE A 83 -2.81 -6.00 -5.40
N GLU A 84 -3.91 -6.58 -4.94
CA GLU A 84 -5.03 -5.83 -4.39
C GLU A 84 -4.56 -5.06 -3.16
N ALA A 85 -3.76 -5.65 -2.26
CA ALA A 85 -3.17 -4.88 -1.18
C ALA A 85 -2.36 -3.67 -1.69
N SER A 86 -1.57 -3.85 -2.76
CA SER A 86 -0.80 -2.76 -3.39
C SER A 86 -1.66 -1.72 -4.13
N PHE A 87 -2.65 -2.13 -4.91
CA PHE A 87 -3.58 -1.23 -5.62
C PHE A 87 -4.55 -0.52 -4.67
N ARG A 88 -4.89 -1.14 -3.54
CA ARG A 88 -5.60 -0.51 -2.42
C ARG A 88 -4.74 0.58 -1.79
N CYS A 89 -3.43 0.34 -1.62
CA CYS A 89 -2.47 1.35 -1.16
C CYS A 89 -2.21 2.49 -2.18
N TRP A 90 -2.44 2.26 -3.48
CA TRP A 90 -2.20 3.24 -4.55
C TRP A 90 -3.45 4.06 -4.93
N GLY A 91 -4.63 3.76 -4.37
CA GLY A 91 -5.86 4.52 -4.61
C GLY A 91 -6.45 4.38 -6.03
N LEU A 92 -5.94 3.43 -6.83
CA LEU A 92 -6.43 3.14 -8.19
C LEU A 92 -7.77 2.39 -8.18
N LEU A 93 -8.04 1.65 -7.11
CA LEU A 93 -9.37 1.08 -6.85
C LEU A 93 -10.12 2.04 -5.91
N ARG A 94 -11.01 2.86 -6.47
CA ARG A 94 -11.94 3.68 -5.65
C ARG A 94 -12.86 2.73 -4.89
N PHE A 95 -12.60 2.53 -3.60
CA PHE A 95 -13.58 1.91 -2.73
C PHE A 95 -14.85 2.76 -2.69
N ASN A 96 -15.98 2.13 -3.00
CA ASN A 96 -17.28 2.61 -2.55
C ASN A 96 -17.31 2.53 -1.03
N ASN A 97 -16.96 3.60 -0.31
CA ASN A 97 -17.34 3.97 1.08
C ASN A 97 -17.44 2.90 2.19
N VAL A 98 -17.03 1.65 1.98
CA VAL A 98 -16.92 0.62 3.00
C VAL A 98 -15.76 1.07 3.84
N LYS A 99 -16.09 1.63 5.01
CA LYS A 99 -15.22 1.93 6.16
C LYS A 99 -13.78 1.53 5.86
N ARG A 100 -12.97 2.49 5.43
CA ARG A 100 -11.51 2.29 5.35
C ARG A 100 -11.10 1.63 6.64
N ASP A 101 -10.41 0.49 6.54
CA ASP A 101 -9.97 -0.25 7.72
C ASP A 101 -8.93 0.60 8.47
N ASP A 102 -9.39 1.43 9.40
CA ASP A 102 -8.52 2.20 10.29
C ASP A 102 -7.54 1.26 11.02
N ALA A 103 -7.97 0.03 11.30
CA ALA A 103 -7.12 -1.04 11.84
C ALA A 103 -6.00 -1.47 10.88
N PHE A 104 -6.23 -1.45 9.57
CA PHE A 104 -5.19 -1.72 8.57
C PHE A 104 -4.19 -0.57 8.54
N TRP A 105 -4.66 0.68 8.47
CA TRP A 105 -3.76 1.84 8.46
C TRP A 105 -2.95 1.95 9.75
N LYS A 106 -3.57 1.66 10.90
CA LYS A 106 -2.87 1.61 12.19
C LYS A 106 -1.72 0.60 12.16
N ARG A 107 -1.97 -0.64 11.74
CA ARG A 107 -0.93 -1.68 11.63
C ARG A 107 0.18 -1.31 10.65
N GLU A 108 -0.18 -0.74 9.50
CA GLU A 108 0.81 -0.34 8.50
C GLU A 108 1.66 0.86 8.95
N ILE A 109 1.08 1.82 9.67
CA ILE A 109 1.81 2.94 10.28
C ILE A 109 2.73 2.43 11.39
N GLU A 110 2.24 1.56 12.27
CA GLU A 110 3.03 0.91 13.32
C GLU A 110 4.24 0.19 12.74
N ARG A 111 4.03 -0.66 11.73
CA ARG A 111 5.09 -1.37 11.04
C ARG A 111 6.15 -0.43 10.45
N ARG A 112 5.75 0.71 9.87
CA ARG A 112 6.70 1.69 9.31
C ARG A 112 7.47 2.45 10.38
N VAL A 113 6.81 2.80 11.48
CA VAL A 113 7.45 3.42 12.64
C VAL A 113 8.47 2.46 13.25
N ASP A 114 8.13 1.18 13.38
CA ASP A 114 9.04 0.15 13.88
C ASP A 114 10.28 0.04 12.99
N VAL A 115 10.11 -0.15 11.68
CA VAL A 115 11.24 -0.20 10.73
C VAL A 115 12.08 1.08 10.78
N PHE A 116 11.45 2.24 10.95
CA PHE A 116 12.14 3.53 11.03
C PHE A 116 12.99 3.67 12.30
N VAL A 117 12.49 3.21 13.45
CA VAL A 117 13.21 3.23 14.73
C VAL A 117 14.31 2.16 14.75
N ASP A 118 14.01 0.96 14.25
CA ASP A 118 14.92 -0.19 14.26
C ASP A 118 16.16 0.01 13.36
N GLN A 119 16.09 0.92 12.38
CA GLN A 119 17.25 1.33 11.57
C GLN A 119 18.39 1.93 12.40
N GLY A 120 18.14 2.42 13.63
CA GLY A 120 19.16 2.97 14.52
C GLY A 120 19.82 4.26 14.01
N SER A 121 19.31 4.86 12.93
CA SER A 121 19.86 6.07 12.31
C SER A 121 19.44 7.36 13.03
N THR A 122 18.48 7.27 13.95
CA THR A 122 17.87 8.42 14.61
C THR A 122 17.81 8.24 16.12
N PRO A 123 17.85 9.32 16.92
CA PRO A 123 17.69 9.27 18.37
C PRO A 123 16.22 9.09 18.82
N LEU A 124 15.31 8.78 17.88
CA LEU A 124 13.89 8.60 18.16
C LEU A 124 13.61 7.19 18.68
N GLN A 125 12.68 7.10 19.61
CA GLN A 125 12.16 5.87 20.20
C GLN A 125 10.70 5.70 19.82
N LYS A 126 10.16 4.47 19.94
CA LYS A 126 8.75 4.17 19.64
C LYS A 126 7.77 5.05 20.43
N LYS A 127 8.13 5.41 21.67
CA LYS A 127 7.33 6.29 22.55
C LYS A 127 7.21 7.74 22.05
N ASP A 128 8.12 8.18 21.18
CA ASP A 128 8.05 9.53 20.62
C ASP A 128 6.97 9.66 19.55
N PHE A 129 6.53 8.53 19.00
CA PHE A 129 5.40 8.44 18.09
C PHE A 129 4.12 8.30 18.92
N ASP A 130 3.79 9.37 19.65
CA ASP A 130 2.58 9.46 20.46
C ASP A 130 1.29 9.41 19.61
N PHE A 131 0.14 9.48 20.27
CA PHE A 131 -1.16 9.49 19.59
C PHE A 131 -1.27 10.63 18.56
N ARG A 132 -0.73 11.81 18.86
CA ARG A 132 -0.82 12.99 17.96
C ARG A 132 0.01 12.78 16.70
N VAL A 133 1.23 12.26 16.84
CA VAL A 133 2.07 11.88 15.70
C VAL A 133 1.36 10.81 14.86
N ARG A 134 0.83 9.75 15.48
CA ARG A 134 0.12 8.66 14.79
C ARG A 134 -1.15 9.14 14.08
N ARG A 135 -1.89 10.07 14.69
CA ARG A 135 -3.05 10.72 14.09
C ARG A 135 -2.65 11.49 12.84
N PHE A 136 -1.55 12.23 12.89
CA PHE A 136 -1.03 12.94 11.72
C PHE A 136 -0.64 11.99 10.58
N LEU A 137 0.04 10.89 10.89
CA LEU A 137 0.40 9.86 9.91
C LEU A 137 -0.82 9.14 9.33
N THR A 138 -1.86 8.90 10.14
CA THR A 138 -3.14 8.34 9.68
C THR A 138 -3.80 9.23 8.64
N GLU A 139 -3.80 10.54 8.85
CA GLU A 139 -4.36 11.50 7.89
C GLU A 139 -3.60 11.51 6.55
N PHE A 140 -2.28 11.23 6.55
CA PHE A 140 -1.54 11.01 5.31
C PHE A 140 -2.05 9.80 4.53
N CYS A 141 -2.25 8.66 5.21
CA CYS A 141 -2.82 7.45 4.59
C CYS A 141 -4.24 7.70 4.06
N MET A 142 -5.06 8.46 4.78
CA MET A 142 -6.46 8.70 4.41
C MET A 142 -6.62 9.64 3.21
N ARG A 143 -5.74 10.63 3.05
CA ARG A 143 -5.86 11.65 1.99
C ARG A 143 -5.00 11.38 0.77
N SER A 144 -3.91 10.64 0.95
CA SER A 144 -2.94 10.38 -0.11
C SER A 144 -2.69 8.88 -0.23
N ASN A 145 -1.46 8.45 -0.06
CA ASN A 145 -1.03 7.07 -0.11
C ASN A 145 -0.13 6.78 1.09
N VAL A 146 0.12 5.49 1.29
CA VAL A 146 1.03 5.04 2.34
C VAL A 146 2.47 5.51 2.07
N ILE A 147 2.86 5.69 0.80
CA ILE A 147 4.21 6.13 0.39
C ILE A 147 4.55 7.47 1.07
N ARG A 148 3.59 8.38 1.18
CA ARG A 148 3.74 9.68 1.83
C ARG A 148 4.14 9.59 3.29
N VAL A 149 3.74 8.53 4.00
CA VAL A 149 4.20 8.27 5.38
C VAL A 149 5.70 8.00 5.41
N SER A 150 6.22 7.21 4.47
CA SER A 150 7.66 6.95 4.38
C SER A 150 8.45 8.20 3.98
N GLU A 151 7.93 9.02 3.08
CA GLU A 151 8.55 10.30 2.73
C GLU A 151 8.60 11.25 3.93
N ALA A 152 7.51 11.34 4.70
CA ALA A 152 7.43 12.15 5.90
C ALA A 152 8.46 11.68 6.95
N LEU A 153 8.55 10.36 7.19
CA LEU A 153 9.53 9.77 8.10
C LEU A 153 10.97 10.01 7.61
N ALA A 154 11.24 9.88 6.31
CA ALA A 154 12.56 10.19 5.74
C ALA A 154 12.95 11.67 5.94
N MET A 155 12.01 12.59 5.77
CA MET A 155 12.22 14.01 6.06
C MET A 155 12.50 14.25 7.54
N VAL A 156 11.75 13.58 8.44
CA VAL A 156 12.00 13.63 9.89
C VAL A 156 13.41 13.16 10.21
N SER A 157 13.84 12.00 9.70
CA SER A 157 15.21 11.49 9.87
C SER A 157 16.27 12.49 9.39
N LYS A 158 16.08 13.07 8.20
CA LYS A 158 16.99 14.10 7.67
C LYS A 158 17.06 15.34 8.58
N SER A 159 15.93 15.78 9.13
CA SER A 159 15.85 16.99 9.98
C SER A 159 16.44 16.81 11.37
N ILE A 160 16.47 15.57 11.87
CA ILE A 160 17.04 15.22 13.18
C ILE A 160 18.46 14.67 13.09
N SER A 161 18.98 14.47 11.87
CA SER A 161 20.36 14.04 11.66
C SER A 161 21.32 15.01 12.34
N GLY A 162 22.16 14.48 13.24
CA GLY A 162 23.11 15.26 14.03
C GLY A 162 22.57 15.83 15.35
N LYS A 163 21.29 15.65 15.67
CA LYS A 163 20.75 15.98 17.00
C LYS A 163 20.96 14.82 17.96
N LYS A 164 21.35 15.12 19.19
CA LYS A 164 21.35 14.18 20.31
C LYS A 164 19.99 14.17 20.99
N ARG A 165 19.71 13.08 21.72
CA ARG A 165 18.47 12.92 22.49
C ARG A 165 18.21 14.10 23.43
N ASP A 166 19.26 14.63 24.04
CA ASP A 166 19.16 15.70 25.05
C ASP A 166 18.94 17.10 24.45
N ASP A 167 19.11 17.26 23.14
CA ASP A 167 18.96 18.57 22.46
C ASP A 167 17.49 19.00 22.34
N VAL A 168 16.55 18.07 22.54
CA VAL A 168 15.11 18.30 22.37
C VAL A 168 14.39 17.86 23.63
N GLN A 169 13.75 18.82 24.31
CA GLN A 169 13.02 18.58 25.56
C GLN A 169 11.81 17.67 25.36
N THR A 170 11.06 17.85 24.27
CA THR A 170 9.82 17.11 23.98
C THR A 170 9.82 16.56 22.54
N TRP A 171 10.35 15.35 22.38
CA TRP A 171 10.46 14.69 21.09
C TRP A 171 9.14 14.52 20.33
N PRO A 172 8.03 14.03 20.93
CA PRO A 172 6.76 13.95 20.22
C PRO A 172 6.30 15.29 19.63
N ALA A 173 6.39 16.36 20.42
CA ALA A 173 6.02 17.70 19.97
C ALA A 173 6.92 18.16 18.82
N TYR A 174 8.22 17.91 18.92
CA TYR A 174 9.16 18.23 17.85
C TYR A 174 8.84 17.47 16.56
N VAL A 175 8.56 16.17 16.63
CA VAL A 175 8.15 15.37 15.46
C VAL A 175 6.87 15.93 14.83
N VAL A 176 5.85 16.28 15.64
CA VAL A 176 4.64 16.94 15.12
C VAL A 176 4.98 18.23 14.39
N THR A 177 5.87 19.07 14.91
CA THR A 177 6.28 20.31 14.20
C THR A 177 6.95 20.03 12.86
N LEU A 178 7.75 18.98 12.75
CA LEU A 178 8.35 18.56 11.49
C LEU A 178 7.28 18.08 10.51
N LEU A 179 6.34 17.25 10.96
CA LEU A 179 5.23 16.78 10.12
C LEU A 179 4.32 17.91 9.63
N ARG A 180 4.09 18.94 10.46
CA ARG A 180 3.35 20.15 10.06
C ARG A 180 4.06 20.95 8.97
N LYS A 181 5.40 20.96 8.99
CA LYS A 181 6.22 21.61 7.94
C LYS A 181 6.27 20.78 6.65
N PHE A 182 6.20 19.45 6.77
CA PHE A 182 6.20 18.54 5.63
C PHE A 182 4.99 18.77 4.72
N ASP A 183 3.79 18.87 5.32
CA ASP A 183 2.55 19.06 4.58
C ASP A 183 1.60 20.03 5.31
N PRO A 184 1.63 21.32 4.92
CA PRO A 184 0.74 22.33 5.46
C PRO A 184 -0.75 22.07 5.24
N GLU A 185 -1.13 21.35 4.18
CA GLU A 185 -2.54 21.10 3.84
C GLU A 185 -3.19 20.07 4.77
N VAL A 186 -2.42 19.04 5.16
CA VAL A 186 -2.85 18.08 6.19
C VAL A 186 -2.93 18.74 7.55
N ASN A 187 -1.96 19.61 7.89
CA ASN A 187 -2.02 20.38 9.13
C ASN A 187 -3.28 21.27 9.19
N ALA A 188 -3.58 22.02 8.13
CA ALA A 188 -4.76 22.87 8.07
C ALA A 188 -6.08 22.09 8.24
N PHE A 189 -6.14 20.88 7.69
CA PHE A 189 -7.28 19.99 7.85
C PHE A 189 -7.41 19.45 9.27
N ILE A 190 -6.33 18.97 9.88
CA ILE A 190 -6.34 18.50 11.27
C ILE A 190 -6.79 19.64 12.20
N ALA A 191 -6.23 20.84 12.02
CA ALA A 191 -6.63 22.02 12.79
C ALA A 191 -8.11 22.40 12.58
N SER A 192 -8.62 22.28 11.36
CA SER A 192 -10.05 22.50 11.07
C SER A 192 -10.95 21.45 11.71
N ARG A 193 -10.49 20.20 11.81
CA ARG A 193 -11.23 19.11 12.46
C ARG A 193 -11.22 19.23 13.98
N GLU A 194 -10.10 19.66 14.56
CA GLU A 194 -9.97 19.92 16.00
C GLU A 194 -10.86 21.09 16.44
N SER A 195 -10.97 22.16 15.64
CA SER A 195 -11.87 23.28 15.95
C SER A 195 -13.34 22.89 15.86
N GLN A 196 -13.70 21.93 15.01
CA GLN A 196 -15.06 21.41 14.89
C GLN A 196 -15.44 20.42 16.00
N ASN A 197 -14.48 19.75 16.63
CA ASN A 197 -14.76 18.74 17.65
C ASN A 197 -13.97 18.99 18.96
N PRO A 198 -14.35 20.02 19.73
CA PRO A 198 -13.67 20.37 20.99
C PRO A 198 -13.86 19.32 22.10
N ARG A 199 -14.68 18.29 21.88
CA ARG A 199 -14.90 17.23 22.88
C ARG A 199 -13.76 16.23 22.93
N LEU A 200 -13.11 15.95 21.79
CA LEU A 200 -12.00 15.00 21.72
C LEU A 200 -10.75 15.51 22.46
N SER A 201 -10.47 16.81 22.40
CA SER A 201 -9.33 17.40 23.11
C SER A 201 -9.46 17.35 24.62
N LYS A 202 -10.70 17.31 25.15
CA LYS A 202 -10.92 17.18 26.59
C LYS A 202 -10.65 15.75 27.08
N GLN A 203 -11.06 14.75 26.30
CA GLN A 203 -10.88 13.34 26.64
C GLN A 203 -9.39 12.93 26.61
N GLU A 204 -8.61 13.44 25.64
CA GLU A 204 -7.16 13.23 25.58
C GLU A 204 -6.39 13.88 26.75
N ALA A 205 -6.93 14.94 27.37
CA ALA A 205 -6.31 15.59 28.52
C ALA A 205 -6.63 14.89 29.86
N GLU A 206 -7.70 14.09 29.90
CA GLU A 206 -8.12 13.33 31.08
C GLU A 206 -7.38 11.98 31.14
N ASP A 207 -7.19 11.27 30.02
CA ASP A 207 -6.49 9.96 29.99
C ASP A 207 -5.01 10.00 30.41
N VAL A 208 -4.35 11.16 30.42
CA VAL A 208 -2.93 11.28 30.83
C VAL A 208 -2.76 11.32 32.36
N LYS A 209 -3.85 11.45 33.14
CA LYS A 209 -3.78 11.56 34.60
C LYS A 209 -3.84 10.24 35.36
N ASP A 210 -4.21 9.14 34.72
CA ASP A 210 -4.49 7.88 35.43
C ASP A 210 -3.29 6.90 35.48
N ASP A 211 -2.18 7.19 34.79
CA ASP A 211 -0.96 6.33 34.80
C ASP A 211 0.08 6.74 35.87
N GLU A 212 -0.23 7.72 36.73
CA GLU A 212 0.62 8.12 37.88
C GLU A 212 0.03 7.63 39.22
N ALA A 213 -0.75 6.54 39.18
CA ALA A 213 -1.08 5.76 40.36
C ALA A 213 0.12 4.85 40.68
N ASP A 214 0.91 5.32 41.64
CA ASP A 214 1.96 4.58 42.35
C ASP A 214 1.48 3.15 42.68
N PRO A 215 2.11 2.10 42.13
CA PRO A 215 1.91 0.76 42.66
C PRO A 215 2.65 0.67 44.00
N GLU A 216 2.08 1.31 45.03
CA GLU A 216 2.40 0.97 46.42
C GLU A 216 2.05 -0.51 46.62
N GLU A 217 3.09 -1.34 46.53
CA GLU A 217 3.34 -2.54 47.32
C GLU A 217 2.10 -3.09 48.08
N GLU A 218 1.15 -3.69 47.36
CA GLU A 218 0.17 -4.59 47.98
C GLU A 218 0.86 -5.95 48.11
N GLU A 219 1.62 -6.10 49.19
CA GLU A 219 2.08 -7.39 49.73
C GLU A 219 0.85 -8.20 50.17
N ASP A 220 0.14 -8.81 49.23
CA ASP A 220 -0.91 -9.75 49.58
C ASP A 220 -0.34 -11.15 49.79
N GLU A 221 -0.46 -11.52 51.07
CA GLU A 221 -0.14 -12.79 51.68
C GLU A 221 -0.73 -13.98 50.91
N LEU A 222 0.04 -15.06 50.98
CA LEU A 222 -0.34 -16.42 50.65
C LEU A 222 -1.67 -16.80 51.34
N ASP A 223 -2.78 -16.89 50.59
CA ASP A 223 -3.91 -17.72 51.00
C ASP A 223 -3.91 -19.06 50.28
N SER A 224 -3.39 -20.04 51.01
CA SER A 224 -3.55 -21.46 50.78
C SER A 224 -4.99 -21.89 51.02
N GLY A 225 -5.77 -22.18 49.99
CA GLY A 225 -7.09 -22.77 50.24
C GLY A 225 -7.92 -23.22 49.05
N SER A 226 -8.11 -24.54 48.97
CA SER A 226 -9.24 -25.26 48.35
C SER A 226 -9.22 -25.32 46.80
N ASP A 227 -8.85 -26.43 46.16
CA ASP A 227 -9.46 -27.77 46.22
C ASP A 227 -10.96 -27.73 45.91
N SER A 228 -11.30 -28.08 44.65
CA SER A 228 -12.61 -28.34 44.01
C SER A 228 -12.45 -27.97 42.53
N ASP A 229 -12.85 -28.72 41.52
CA ASP A 229 -13.62 -29.95 41.41
C ASP A 229 -13.57 -30.33 39.92
N ASP A 230 -13.67 -31.62 39.66
CA ASP A 230 -13.52 -32.28 38.37
C ASP A 230 -14.49 -31.76 37.30
N GLY A 231 -13.94 -31.42 36.13
CA GLY A 231 -14.68 -31.01 34.95
C GLY A 231 -14.07 -31.59 33.68
N GLU A 232 -14.13 -32.92 33.57
CA GLU A 232 -13.86 -33.66 32.35
C GLU A 232 -14.83 -33.23 31.24
N ASP A 233 -14.35 -32.54 30.21
CA ASP A 233 -15.00 -32.62 28.89
C ASP A 233 -13.95 -32.82 27.80
N ALA A 234 -13.81 -34.10 27.44
CA ALA A 234 -12.97 -34.61 26.38
C ALA A 234 -13.60 -34.31 25.01
N GLY A 235 -13.49 -33.05 24.58
CA GLY A 235 -13.78 -32.64 23.20
C GLY A 235 -12.62 -32.96 22.25
N SER A 236 -12.46 -34.26 21.94
CA SER A 236 -11.55 -34.80 20.93
C SER A 236 -11.85 -34.24 19.54
N LEU A 237 -10.91 -33.48 18.96
CA LEU A 237 -10.80 -33.25 17.51
C LEU A 237 -9.32 -32.97 17.18
N SER A 238 -8.54 -34.06 17.22
CA SER A 238 -7.26 -34.13 16.54
C SER A 238 -7.52 -34.43 15.07
N ASP A 239 -7.42 -33.41 14.22
CA ASP A 239 -7.15 -33.63 12.80
C ASP A 239 -5.80 -32.99 12.48
N THR A 240 -4.78 -33.82 12.74
CA THR A 240 -3.38 -33.66 12.37
C THR A 240 -3.28 -33.55 10.85
N LEU A 241 -3.29 -32.32 10.34
CA LEU A 241 -2.73 -32.04 9.02
C LEU A 241 -1.20 -31.97 9.14
N ASP A 242 -0.59 -33.15 9.06
CA ASP A 242 0.79 -33.32 8.61
C ASP A 242 0.91 -32.75 7.19
N THR A 243 1.26 -31.47 7.08
CA THR A 243 1.59 -30.85 5.80
C THR A 243 3.01 -30.32 5.84
N TYR A 244 3.91 -31.19 5.37
CA TYR A 244 5.14 -30.87 4.64
C TYR A 244 6.05 -29.81 5.27
N ASN A 245 6.83 -30.26 6.26
CA ASN A 245 8.10 -29.65 6.59
C ASN A 245 9.14 -30.02 5.50
N GLN A 246 8.97 -29.44 4.31
CA GLN A 246 9.95 -29.56 3.23
C GLN A 246 11.03 -28.51 3.46
N ALA A 247 12.17 -28.97 3.98
CA ALA A 247 13.37 -28.15 4.09
C ALA A 247 13.66 -27.46 2.75
N PRO A 248 13.83 -26.13 2.70
CA PRO A 248 14.27 -25.47 1.49
C PRO A 248 15.67 -25.97 1.17
N ALA A 249 15.80 -26.60 0.00
CA ALA A 249 17.06 -26.96 -0.60
C ALA A 249 17.99 -25.73 -0.56
N GLN A 250 19.19 -25.94 -0.03
CA GLN A 250 20.28 -24.97 -0.06
C GLN A 250 20.52 -24.58 -1.52
N SER A 251 20.18 -23.34 -1.87
CA SER A 251 20.62 -22.74 -3.12
C SER A 251 22.15 -22.65 -3.12
N PRO A 252 22.85 -23.13 -4.17
CA PRO A 252 24.29 -22.93 -4.28
C PRO A 252 24.61 -21.44 -4.33
N GLU A 253 25.54 -21.01 -3.48
CA GLU A 253 26.11 -19.66 -3.51
C GLU A 253 26.68 -19.38 -4.92
N PRO A 254 26.34 -18.24 -5.54
CA PRO A 254 27.06 -17.78 -6.71
C PRO A 254 28.44 -17.27 -6.27
N ASP A 255 29.49 -17.92 -6.76
CA ASP A 255 30.88 -17.44 -6.69
C ASP A 255 30.95 -15.96 -7.06
N GLN A 256 31.22 -15.10 -6.06
CA GLN A 256 31.50 -13.70 -6.30
C GLN A 256 32.96 -13.57 -6.79
N PRO A 257 33.20 -12.93 -7.95
CA PRO A 257 34.55 -12.61 -8.37
C PRO A 257 35.14 -11.54 -7.46
N LEU A 258 36.28 -11.88 -6.85
CA LEU A 258 37.22 -10.94 -6.25
C LEU A 258 37.71 -9.96 -7.33
N SER A 259 37.08 -8.79 -7.45
CA SER A 259 37.67 -7.63 -8.13
C SER A 259 38.22 -6.70 -7.05
N GLU A 260 39.51 -6.81 -6.76
CA GLU A 260 40.57 -5.99 -7.35
C GLU A 260 40.51 -4.53 -6.91
N GLU A 261 41.45 -4.25 -6.03
CA GLU A 261 42.05 -2.98 -5.67
C GLU A 261 41.99 -1.92 -6.79
N ALA A 262 41.37 -0.79 -6.51
CA ALA A 262 41.58 0.43 -7.28
C ALA A 262 41.89 1.59 -6.34
N SER A 263 43.19 1.75 -6.14
CA SER A 263 43.92 3.01 -6.32
C SER A 263 43.37 4.23 -5.58
N GLY A 264 44.07 4.58 -4.50
CA GLY A 264 44.07 5.92 -3.95
C GLY A 264 44.38 6.98 -5.02
N PHE A 265 43.55 8.02 -5.04
CA PHE A 265 43.86 9.29 -5.69
C PHE A 265 43.89 10.35 -4.59
N ALA A 266 45.10 10.64 -4.12
CA ALA A 266 45.39 11.84 -3.34
C ALA A 266 45.60 13.00 -4.32
N PHE A 267 44.78 14.04 -4.21
CA PHE A 267 45.08 15.34 -4.80
C PHE A 267 45.50 16.31 -3.70
N GLN A 268 46.68 16.90 -3.91
CA GLN A 268 47.21 18.07 -3.21
C GLN A 268 46.55 19.35 -3.72
#